data_AF-A0A7L0XIT8-F1
#
_entry.id   AF-A0A7L0XIT8-F1
#
_cell.length_a   1.000
_cell.length_b   1.000
_cell.length_c   1.000
_cell.angle_alpha   90.00
_cell.angle_beta   90.00
_cell.angle_gamma   90.00
#
_symmetry.space_group_name_H-M   'P 1'
#
loop_
_entity.id
_entity.type
_entity.pdbx_description
1 polymer ?
#
loop_
_entity_poly.entity_id
_entity_poly.type
_entity_poly.pdbx_seq_one_letter_code
_entity_poly.pdbx_strand_id
1 'polypeptide(L)'
;LQTDFGLQVTYDEDQVIMVAVPSSYFGATCGLCGNFNEDTEDEAMVPNGGHRAPDETQLGDSWKVGDVPGCSAGCGDQCPVCDTVRVQPYRGDRYCGVIAQAGGPFRKCHGVIDPKPFLQDCAFDACHYRGHRDTVCQGVAAYVTACQSHGVDVETWRTAEFCDLSCPPHSHYELCGSPCQSTCRTPSVLAACPDSPCSEGCFCDHGYVLSGSDCVPHSECGCEYRGRYYQKDIEFYPSCRERCRCGANGTVTCQEAYCGAHEECRVEDGVLGCHPTGYGRLVVSGDPHYVTFDGRTFNIPGSCTYILARLCEPAPRLVNFTVLVEHEAGSHGDPVIMKRVVVSIHGYTVTMERGQRWEVDSEHYSLPLVMEDNKLRIGQEGNNIVLHTAAGVRVLYNAATFLLITVPDVYRGRLCGLGGDYDGDPTDDFRLPTGALAGNTQEFITSWKIPDKDGACSDGCEDGVCGECDVTDTTSYGRNGSCGIIRDAEGPFQACHPRVSPMEYFNHCVHDLCAARGDRGALCHALQAYAAACQAAGAVIKPWRTKEFCPLSCPPNSHYELCTRTCDVTCAALVGPAPCTWGCFEGCQCDEGFVFDGDTCVSPEHCGC
;
A
#
# COMPACT_ATOMS: atom_id res chain seq x y z
N LEU A 1 -14.07 -8.76 20.81
CA LEU A 1 -14.05 -7.74 21.89
C LEU A 1 -15.29 -7.89 22.75
N GLN A 2 -15.16 -7.88 24.09
CA GLN A 2 -16.29 -7.80 25.01
C GLN A 2 -15.97 -6.80 26.12
N THR A 3 -16.96 -5.98 26.48
CA THR A 3 -16.84 -4.96 27.53
C THR A 3 -17.63 -5.34 28.78
N ASP A 4 -17.29 -4.72 29.91
CA ASP A 4 -17.98 -4.93 31.20
C ASP A 4 -19.42 -4.39 31.22
N PHE A 5 -19.73 -3.41 30.35
CA PHE A 5 -21.09 -2.91 30.12
C PHE A 5 -21.87 -3.69 29.06
N GLY A 6 -21.31 -4.79 28.53
CA GLY A 6 -22.02 -5.78 27.72
C GLY A 6 -22.01 -5.55 26.21
N LEU A 7 -21.34 -4.51 25.69
CA LEU A 7 -21.05 -4.39 24.26
C LEU A 7 -20.11 -5.53 23.83
N GLN A 8 -20.46 -6.18 22.73
CA GLN A 8 -19.65 -7.19 22.05
C GLN A 8 -19.40 -6.76 20.60
N VAL A 9 -18.16 -6.88 20.15
CA VAL A 9 -17.78 -6.66 18.75
C VAL A 9 -16.97 -7.85 18.29
N THR A 10 -17.39 -8.48 17.20
CA THR A 10 -16.65 -9.53 16.50
C THR A 10 -16.30 -9.04 15.12
N TYR A 11 -15.09 -9.34 14.69
CA TYR A 11 -14.55 -8.98 13.39
C TYR A 11 -13.69 -10.14 12.91
N ASP A 12 -13.87 -10.57 11.67
CA ASP A 12 -13.15 -11.70 11.06
C ASP A 12 -11.87 -11.27 10.33
N GLU A 13 -11.44 -10.02 10.52
CA GLU A 13 -10.29 -9.41 9.83
C GLU A 13 -10.46 -9.19 8.32
N ASP A 14 -11.64 -9.49 7.78
CA ASP A 14 -11.95 -9.39 6.35
C ASP A 14 -13.26 -8.61 6.14
N GLN A 15 -14.42 -9.27 6.11
CA GLN A 15 -15.68 -8.68 5.64
C GLN A 15 -16.79 -8.58 6.69
N VAL A 16 -16.74 -9.37 7.76
CA VAL A 16 -17.85 -9.46 8.72
C VAL A 16 -17.50 -8.77 10.02
N ILE A 17 -18.15 -7.64 10.26
CA ILE A 17 -18.23 -7.01 11.58
C ILE A 17 -19.63 -7.19 12.17
N MET A 18 -19.70 -7.72 13.39
CA MET A 18 -20.95 -7.77 14.15
C MET A 18 -20.80 -7.02 15.46
N VAL A 19 -21.81 -6.21 15.76
CA VAL A 19 -21.90 -5.41 16.98
C VAL A 19 -23.16 -5.81 17.71
N ALA A 20 -23.02 -6.32 18.93
CA ALA A 20 -24.14 -6.63 19.81
C ALA A 20 -24.13 -5.70 21.03
N VAL A 21 -25.26 -5.04 21.26
CA VAL A 21 -25.48 -4.17 22.42
C VAL A 21 -26.57 -4.74 23.32
N PRO A 22 -26.48 -4.57 24.66
CA PRO A 22 -27.56 -4.96 25.55
C PRO A 22 -28.84 -4.15 25.28
N SER A 23 -30.00 -4.71 25.62
CA SER A 23 -31.30 -4.02 25.50
C SER A 23 -31.40 -2.71 26.32
N SER A 24 -30.48 -2.47 27.25
CA SER A 24 -30.35 -1.17 27.93
C SER A 24 -29.99 -0.01 27.00
N TYR A 25 -29.50 -0.30 25.80
CA TYR A 25 -29.20 0.70 24.75
C TYR A 25 -30.40 1.02 23.86
N PHE A 26 -31.58 0.46 24.13
CA PHE A 26 -32.78 0.66 23.33
C PHE A 26 -33.07 2.16 23.10
N GLY A 27 -33.15 2.58 21.84
CA GLY A 27 -33.37 3.97 21.42
C GLY A 27 -32.21 4.92 21.72
N ALA A 28 -31.04 4.42 22.13
CA ALA A 28 -29.89 5.22 22.52
C ALA A 28 -28.70 5.11 21.55
N THR A 29 -28.79 4.25 20.52
CA THR A 29 -27.75 4.16 19.49
C THR A 29 -27.98 5.18 18.39
N CYS A 30 -26.93 5.46 17.62
CA CYS A 30 -27.03 6.19 16.37
C CYS A 30 -25.84 5.82 15.48
N GLY A 31 -26.05 5.75 14.17
CA GLY A 31 -25.03 5.39 13.20
C GLY A 31 -25.62 4.66 12.00
N LEU A 32 -24.76 4.00 11.22
CA LEU A 32 -25.20 3.19 10.06
C LEU A 32 -26.03 1.97 10.46
N CYS A 33 -25.91 1.49 11.71
CA CYS A 33 -26.75 0.41 12.25
C CYS A 33 -28.05 0.93 12.91
N GLY A 34 -28.43 2.18 12.66
CA GLY A 34 -29.68 2.75 13.15
C GLY A 34 -29.68 3.11 14.64
N ASN A 35 -30.89 3.23 15.19
CA ASN A 35 -31.14 3.78 16.53
C ASN A 35 -31.61 2.76 17.58
N PHE A 36 -31.78 1.50 17.17
CA PHE A 36 -32.15 0.37 18.02
C PHE A 36 -33.45 0.59 18.81
N ASN A 37 -34.53 1.01 18.13
CA ASN A 37 -35.85 1.25 18.73
C ASN A 37 -36.97 0.32 18.21
N GLU A 38 -36.64 -0.71 17.40
CA GLU A 38 -37.57 -1.62 16.71
C GLU A 38 -38.45 -0.99 15.61
N ASP A 39 -38.25 0.28 15.25
CA ASP A 39 -38.94 0.97 14.17
C ASP A 39 -38.11 0.96 12.87
N THR A 40 -38.45 0.05 11.96
CA THR A 40 -37.74 -0.07 10.68
C THR A 40 -37.86 1.16 9.77
N GLU A 41 -38.78 2.09 10.05
CA GLU A 41 -38.98 3.29 9.22
C GLU A 41 -37.96 4.41 9.48
N ASP A 42 -37.26 4.39 10.62
CA ASP A 42 -36.31 5.42 11.04
C ASP A 42 -34.86 4.92 11.20
N GLU A 43 -34.53 3.80 10.57
CA GLU A 43 -33.16 3.24 10.58
C GLU A 43 -32.18 4.05 9.71
N ALA A 44 -32.68 4.68 8.64
CA ALA A 44 -31.88 5.44 7.67
C ALA A 44 -31.80 6.94 8.01
N MET A 45 -31.47 7.28 9.26
CA MET A 45 -31.43 8.68 9.72
C MET A 45 -30.02 9.27 9.60
N VAL A 46 -29.94 10.52 9.13
CA VAL A 46 -28.68 11.28 9.09
C VAL A 46 -28.30 11.77 10.51
N PRO A 47 -27.04 12.17 10.77
CA PRO A 47 -26.63 12.66 12.08
C PRO A 47 -27.51 13.80 12.59
N ASN A 48 -27.72 13.84 13.92
CA ASN A 48 -28.55 14.82 14.62
C ASN A 48 -30.07 14.74 14.38
N GLY A 49 -30.59 13.62 13.85
CA GLY A 49 -32.02 13.30 13.87
C GLY A 49 -32.92 14.22 13.05
N GLY A 50 -32.35 14.92 12.05
CA GLY A 50 -33.06 15.98 11.32
C GLY A 50 -34.00 15.50 10.21
N HIS A 51 -33.69 14.37 9.56
CA HIS A 51 -34.49 13.79 8.46
C HIS A 51 -33.91 12.41 8.04
N ARG A 52 -34.71 11.65 7.29
CA ARG A 52 -34.31 10.37 6.67
C ARG A 52 -33.43 10.62 5.44
N ALA A 53 -32.38 9.84 5.27
CA ALA A 53 -31.59 9.82 4.06
C ALA A 53 -32.47 9.31 2.88
N PRO A 54 -32.41 9.94 1.71
CA PRO A 54 -33.26 9.57 0.57
C PRO A 54 -32.81 8.27 -0.11
N ASP A 55 -31.54 7.88 0.04
CA ASP A 55 -30.95 6.65 -0.49
C ASP A 55 -29.76 6.19 0.39
N GLU A 56 -29.28 4.97 0.14
CA GLU A 56 -28.21 4.33 0.90
C GLU A 56 -26.85 5.04 0.72
N THR A 57 -26.61 5.66 -0.43
CA THR A 57 -25.37 6.39 -0.73
C THR A 57 -25.28 7.63 0.16
N GLN A 58 -26.38 8.39 0.27
CA GLN A 58 -26.47 9.56 1.13
C GLN A 58 -26.47 9.20 2.61
N LEU A 59 -27.01 8.04 2.99
CA LEU A 59 -26.89 7.53 4.36
C LEU A 59 -25.41 7.29 4.71
N GLY A 60 -24.69 6.55 3.86
CA GLY A 60 -23.26 6.28 4.01
C GLY A 60 -22.42 7.56 4.09
N ASP A 61 -22.67 8.49 3.16
CA ASP A 61 -21.97 9.79 3.10
C ASP A 61 -22.19 10.63 4.37
N SER A 62 -23.41 10.63 4.91
CA SER A 62 -23.79 11.43 6.07
C SER A 62 -23.07 11.02 7.36
N TRP A 63 -22.70 9.74 7.48
CA TRP A 63 -22.03 9.19 8.67
C TRP A 63 -20.51 9.11 8.54
N LYS A 64 -19.91 9.69 7.49
CA LYS A 64 -18.45 9.79 7.34
C LYS A 64 -17.84 10.60 8.49
N VAL A 65 -16.75 10.07 9.05
CA VAL A 65 -15.98 10.73 10.12
C VAL A 65 -14.91 11.70 9.59
N GLY A 66 -14.66 11.70 8.28
CA GLY A 66 -13.73 12.61 7.61
C GLY A 66 -13.58 12.30 6.12
N ASP A 67 -13.14 13.27 5.34
CA ASP A 67 -12.83 13.07 3.92
C ASP A 67 -11.39 12.55 3.77
N VAL A 68 -11.26 11.40 3.11
CA VAL A 68 -9.97 10.79 2.76
C VAL A 68 -9.73 11.03 1.26
N PRO A 69 -8.57 11.59 0.86
CA PRO A 69 -8.25 11.76 -0.56
C PRO A 69 -8.37 10.43 -1.32
N GLY A 70 -9.12 10.43 -2.43
CA GLY A 70 -9.40 9.24 -3.23
C GLY A 70 -10.58 8.38 -2.76
N CYS A 71 -11.23 8.72 -1.66
CA CYS A 71 -12.50 8.09 -1.27
C CYS A 71 -13.67 8.91 -1.80
N SER A 72 -14.61 8.25 -2.48
CA SER A 72 -15.90 8.81 -2.86
C SER A 72 -17.01 8.29 -1.94
N ALA A 73 -18.15 8.96 -1.95
CA ALA A 73 -19.37 8.51 -1.24
C ALA A 73 -19.99 7.23 -1.85
N GLY A 74 -19.51 6.82 -3.02
CA GLY A 74 -20.03 5.70 -3.81
C GLY A 74 -19.53 5.76 -5.25
N CYS A 75 -20.10 4.92 -6.11
CA CYS A 75 -19.77 4.80 -7.55
C CYS A 75 -20.57 5.77 -8.46
N GLY A 76 -21.41 6.64 -7.89
CA GLY A 76 -22.23 7.59 -8.66
C GLY A 76 -23.16 6.87 -9.65
N ASP A 77 -23.27 7.40 -10.88
CA ASP A 77 -24.08 6.79 -11.95
C ASP A 77 -23.40 5.55 -12.59
N GLN A 78 -22.20 5.17 -12.14
CA GLN A 78 -21.36 4.15 -12.77
C GLN A 78 -21.31 2.82 -12.01
N CYS A 79 -22.12 2.65 -10.96
CA CYS A 79 -22.18 1.39 -10.23
C CYS A 79 -22.50 0.21 -11.18
N PRO A 80 -21.84 -0.95 -11.07
CA PRO A 80 -22.07 -2.07 -11.96
C PRO A 80 -23.44 -2.58 -11.65
N VAL A 81 -24.20 -2.72 -12.72
CA VAL A 81 -25.55 -3.23 -12.58
C VAL A 81 -25.48 -4.73 -12.74
N CYS A 82 -25.47 -5.42 -11.60
CA CYS A 82 -25.88 -6.81 -11.50
C CYS A 82 -27.40 -6.86 -11.47
N ASP A 83 -28.01 -6.69 -12.65
CA ASP A 83 -29.46 -6.72 -12.78
C ASP A 83 -30.03 -8.10 -12.37
N THR A 84 -31.35 -8.13 -12.20
CA THR A 84 -32.03 -9.35 -11.75
C THR A 84 -31.77 -10.57 -12.62
N VAL A 85 -31.46 -10.41 -13.92
CA VAL A 85 -31.17 -11.49 -14.87
C VAL A 85 -29.75 -11.99 -14.70
N ARG A 86 -28.77 -11.08 -14.58
CA ARG A 86 -27.35 -11.40 -14.40
C ARG A 86 -27.04 -12.06 -13.06
N VAL A 87 -27.83 -11.76 -12.02
CA VAL A 87 -27.70 -12.39 -10.70
C VAL A 87 -28.28 -13.81 -10.66
N GLN A 88 -29.25 -14.15 -11.52
CA GLN A 88 -29.92 -15.47 -11.46
C GLN A 88 -28.98 -16.69 -11.46
N PRO A 89 -27.92 -16.76 -12.30
CA PRO A 89 -27.04 -17.92 -12.34
C PRO A 89 -26.36 -18.22 -11.00
N TYR A 90 -26.08 -17.18 -10.21
CA TYR A 90 -25.36 -17.27 -8.92
C TYR A 90 -26.26 -17.67 -7.74
N ARG A 91 -27.58 -17.75 -7.95
CA ARG A 91 -28.53 -18.27 -6.95
C ARG A 91 -28.62 -19.79 -6.91
N GLY A 92 -27.92 -20.49 -7.81
CA GLY A 92 -27.87 -21.95 -7.82
C GLY A 92 -26.87 -22.53 -6.81
N ASP A 93 -27.02 -23.82 -6.48
CA ASP A 93 -26.24 -24.53 -5.46
C ASP A 93 -24.73 -24.66 -5.77
N ARG A 94 -24.31 -24.39 -7.01
CA ARG A 94 -22.88 -24.30 -7.38
C ARG A 94 -22.22 -22.98 -6.92
N TYR A 95 -23.03 -22.04 -6.44
CA TYR A 95 -22.64 -20.73 -5.95
C TYR A 95 -23.33 -20.48 -4.60
N CYS A 96 -24.18 -19.44 -4.50
CA CYS A 96 -24.78 -19.02 -3.25
C CYS A 96 -26.04 -19.81 -2.85
N GLY A 97 -26.62 -20.60 -3.74
CA GLY A 97 -27.89 -21.32 -3.51
C GLY A 97 -27.88 -22.24 -2.28
N VAL A 98 -26.69 -22.73 -1.91
CA VAL A 98 -26.48 -23.54 -0.70
C VAL A 98 -27.01 -22.86 0.57
N ILE A 99 -26.97 -21.52 0.65
CA ILE A 99 -27.46 -20.70 1.78
C ILE A 99 -28.93 -21.00 2.08
N ALA A 100 -29.78 -21.09 1.05
CA ALA A 100 -31.23 -21.24 1.21
C ALA A 100 -31.74 -22.65 0.87
N GLN A 101 -30.86 -23.62 0.67
CA GLN A 101 -31.22 -24.98 0.29
C GLN A 101 -31.97 -25.68 1.43
N ALA A 102 -33.25 -26.02 1.25
CA ALA A 102 -34.13 -26.52 2.32
C ALA A 102 -33.63 -27.79 3.03
N GLY A 103 -32.91 -28.66 2.31
CA GLY A 103 -32.28 -29.87 2.86
C GLY A 103 -30.78 -29.73 3.12
N GLY A 104 -30.22 -28.54 2.86
CA GLY A 104 -28.80 -28.27 2.86
C GLY A 104 -28.19 -28.09 4.26
N PRO A 105 -26.92 -27.65 4.32
CA PRO A 105 -26.15 -27.62 5.56
C PRO A 105 -26.67 -26.60 6.58
N PHE A 106 -27.41 -25.58 6.12
CA PHE A 106 -27.91 -24.50 6.97
C PHE A 106 -29.39 -24.64 7.38
N ARG A 107 -30.03 -25.77 7.08
CA ARG A 107 -31.49 -25.96 7.29
C ARG A 107 -31.97 -25.67 8.71
N LYS A 108 -31.12 -25.88 9.73
CA LYS A 108 -31.44 -25.57 11.14
C LYS A 108 -31.44 -24.07 11.42
N CYS A 109 -30.66 -23.30 10.67
CA CYS A 109 -30.53 -21.86 10.85
C CYS A 109 -31.65 -21.08 10.18
N HIS A 110 -32.30 -21.62 9.14
CA HIS A 110 -33.39 -20.95 8.41
C HIS A 110 -34.57 -20.53 9.29
N GLY A 111 -34.77 -21.19 10.44
CA GLY A 111 -35.80 -20.83 11.42
C GLY A 111 -35.38 -19.75 12.42
N VAL A 112 -34.10 -19.39 12.45
CA VAL A 112 -33.50 -18.39 13.35
C VAL A 112 -33.12 -17.12 12.57
N ILE A 113 -32.52 -17.28 11.39
CA ILE A 113 -32.08 -16.20 10.51
C ILE A 113 -32.65 -16.46 9.12
N ASP A 114 -33.37 -15.48 8.54
CA ASP A 114 -33.87 -15.59 7.17
C ASP A 114 -32.69 -15.71 6.19
N PRO A 115 -32.56 -16.80 5.42
CA PRO A 115 -31.46 -16.98 4.47
C PRO A 115 -31.57 -16.05 3.24
N LYS A 116 -32.72 -15.42 2.99
CA LYS A 116 -32.96 -14.69 1.74
C LYS A 116 -32.04 -13.46 1.55
N PRO A 117 -31.83 -12.57 2.54
CA PRO A 117 -30.92 -11.43 2.38
C PRO A 117 -29.50 -11.91 2.07
N PHE A 118 -28.96 -12.84 2.86
CA PHE A 118 -27.63 -13.43 2.64
C PHE A 118 -27.46 -14.09 1.27
N LEU A 119 -28.47 -14.82 0.79
CA LEU A 119 -28.46 -15.38 -0.57
C LEU A 119 -28.45 -14.28 -1.64
N GLN A 120 -29.21 -13.20 -1.42
CA GLN A 120 -29.28 -12.09 -2.37
C GLN A 120 -27.95 -11.34 -2.44
N ASP A 121 -27.36 -11.04 -1.29
CA ASP A 121 -26.08 -10.34 -1.17
C ASP A 121 -24.96 -11.19 -1.77
N CYS A 122 -24.83 -12.46 -1.36
CA CYS A 122 -23.86 -13.38 -1.95
C CYS A 122 -24.01 -13.48 -3.47
N ALA A 123 -25.24 -13.63 -3.99
CA ALA A 123 -25.46 -13.75 -5.43
C ALA A 123 -25.18 -12.44 -6.18
N PHE A 124 -25.42 -11.30 -5.54
CA PHE A 124 -25.07 -9.99 -6.05
C PHE A 124 -23.55 -9.85 -6.14
N ASP A 125 -22.82 -10.08 -5.05
CA ASP A 125 -21.36 -10.02 -5.02
C ASP A 125 -20.73 -11.02 -5.99
N ALA A 126 -21.20 -12.28 -5.99
CA ALA A 126 -20.79 -13.27 -6.97
C ALA A 126 -21.04 -12.80 -8.40
N CYS A 127 -22.11 -12.06 -8.68
CA CYS A 127 -22.32 -11.48 -10.00
C CYS A 127 -21.27 -10.41 -10.34
N HIS A 128 -20.92 -9.54 -9.39
CA HIS A 128 -19.88 -8.51 -9.57
C HIS A 128 -18.52 -9.13 -9.89
N TYR A 129 -18.17 -10.21 -9.17
CA TYR A 129 -16.92 -10.94 -9.34
C TYR A 129 -17.05 -12.15 -10.27
N ARG A 130 -18.11 -12.21 -11.09
CA ARG A 130 -18.39 -13.24 -12.10
C ARG A 130 -18.34 -14.69 -11.60
N GLY A 131 -18.58 -14.91 -10.31
CA GLY A 131 -18.58 -16.20 -9.65
C GLY A 131 -17.21 -16.61 -9.16
N HIS A 132 -16.29 -15.65 -8.96
CA HIS A 132 -15.01 -15.91 -8.30
C HIS A 132 -15.26 -16.66 -6.98
N ARG A 133 -14.48 -17.72 -6.78
CA ARG A 133 -14.76 -18.70 -5.73
C ARG A 133 -14.72 -18.05 -4.35
N ASP A 134 -13.70 -17.23 -4.08
CA ASP A 134 -13.50 -16.65 -2.76
C ASP A 134 -14.63 -15.68 -2.36
N THR A 135 -15.15 -14.88 -3.30
CA THR A 135 -16.33 -14.02 -3.09
C THR A 135 -17.56 -14.85 -2.68
N VAL A 136 -17.81 -15.95 -3.37
CA VAL A 136 -18.92 -16.86 -3.03
C VAL A 136 -18.70 -17.47 -1.65
N CYS A 137 -17.47 -17.91 -1.36
CA CYS A 137 -17.12 -18.54 -0.09
C CYS A 137 -17.22 -17.57 1.09
N GLN A 138 -16.85 -16.31 0.91
CA GLN A 138 -17.03 -15.24 1.89
C GLN A 138 -18.53 -14.99 2.15
N GLY A 139 -19.35 -14.86 1.11
CA GLY A 139 -20.80 -14.68 1.25
C GLY A 139 -21.49 -15.85 1.98
N VAL A 140 -21.06 -17.09 1.71
CA VAL A 140 -21.56 -18.28 2.44
C VAL A 140 -21.03 -18.30 3.88
N ALA A 141 -19.75 -17.99 4.10
CA ALA A 141 -19.14 -17.93 5.43
C ALA A 141 -19.81 -16.87 6.32
N ALA A 142 -20.20 -15.72 5.77
CA ALA A 142 -20.95 -14.70 6.52
C ALA A 142 -22.26 -15.24 7.10
N TYR A 143 -22.99 -16.06 6.35
CA TYR A 143 -24.19 -16.73 6.87
C TYR A 143 -23.85 -17.78 7.93
N VAL A 144 -22.76 -18.53 7.76
CA VAL A 144 -22.28 -19.49 8.78
C VAL A 144 -21.98 -18.77 10.09
N THR A 145 -21.20 -17.69 10.04
CA THR A 145 -20.82 -16.88 11.21
C THR A 145 -22.06 -16.33 11.90
N ALA A 146 -23.05 -15.84 11.14
CA ALA A 146 -24.33 -15.39 11.69
C ALA A 146 -25.11 -16.53 12.37
N CYS A 147 -25.19 -17.71 11.74
CA CYS A 147 -25.86 -18.87 12.34
C CYS A 147 -25.21 -19.32 13.66
N GLN A 148 -23.88 -19.37 13.66
CA GLN A 148 -23.11 -19.81 14.81
C GLN A 148 -23.15 -18.82 15.97
N SER A 149 -23.21 -17.51 15.70
CA SER A 149 -23.37 -16.49 16.76
C SER A 149 -24.69 -16.64 17.54
N HIS A 150 -25.70 -17.22 16.90
CA HIS A 150 -26.97 -17.61 17.53
C HIS A 150 -26.97 -19.03 18.12
N GLY A 151 -25.81 -19.69 18.18
CA GLY A 151 -25.64 -21.04 18.75
C GLY A 151 -26.27 -22.15 17.90
N VAL A 152 -26.47 -21.93 16.59
CA VAL A 152 -27.02 -22.94 15.70
C VAL A 152 -25.91 -23.86 15.16
N ASP A 153 -26.08 -25.16 15.32
CA ASP A 153 -25.19 -26.16 14.73
C ASP A 153 -25.35 -26.20 13.20
N VAL A 154 -24.30 -25.81 12.49
CA VAL A 154 -24.21 -25.86 11.02
C VAL A 154 -23.60 -27.20 10.58
N GLU A 155 -24.16 -27.81 9.53
CA GLU A 155 -23.60 -29.04 8.93
C GLU A 155 -22.49 -28.71 7.92
N THR A 156 -21.65 -29.70 7.58
CA THR A 156 -20.51 -29.52 6.67
C THR A 156 -20.95 -28.92 5.33
N TRP A 157 -20.41 -27.73 5.02
CA TRP A 157 -20.71 -27.00 3.79
C TRP A 157 -19.48 -26.84 2.88
N ARG A 158 -18.26 -26.80 3.44
CA ARG A 158 -17.01 -26.85 2.67
C ARG A 158 -16.69 -28.27 2.23
N THR A 159 -16.28 -28.42 0.97
CA THR A 159 -15.79 -29.68 0.39
C THR A 159 -14.56 -29.41 -0.48
N ALA A 160 -13.85 -30.47 -0.90
CA ALA A 160 -12.70 -30.34 -1.81
C ALA A 160 -13.06 -29.62 -3.13
N GLU A 161 -14.32 -29.70 -3.55
CA GLU A 161 -14.85 -29.08 -4.77
C GLU A 161 -15.59 -27.75 -4.51
N PHE A 162 -15.89 -27.40 -3.25
CA PHE A 162 -16.65 -26.20 -2.91
C PHE A 162 -16.09 -25.53 -1.65
N CYS A 163 -15.47 -24.36 -1.83
CA CYS A 163 -14.97 -23.53 -0.75
C CYS A 163 -13.99 -24.24 0.20
N ASP A 164 -13.12 -25.10 -0.33
CA ASP A 164 -12.03 -25.72 0.44
C ASP A 164 -11.18 -24.66 1.14
N LEU A 165 -10.73 -24.96 2.36
CA LEU A 165 -9.99 -24.03 3.20
C LEU A 165 -8.68 -24.68 3.66
N SER A 166 -7.56 -24.04 3.32
CA SER A 166 -6.24 -24.45 3.78
C SER A 166 -5.88 -23.71 5.07
N CYS A 167 -5.45 -24.45 6.09
CA CYS A 167 -4.99 -23.86 7.33
C CYS A 167 -3.47 -23.68 7.37
N PRO A 168 -2.96 -22.70 8.14
CA PRO A 168 -1.53 -22.53 8.38
C PRO A 168 -0.86 -23.80 8.95
N PRO A 169 0.47 -23.91 8.84
CA PRO A 169 1.21 -25.03 9.45
C PRO A 169 0.85 -25.23 10.92
N HIS A 170 0.71 -26.50 11.33
CA HIS A 170 0.38 -26.90 12.71
C HIS A 170 -1.02 -26.50 13.19
N SER A 171 -1.94 -26.33 12.24
CA SER A 171 -3.35 -26.10 12.52
C SER A 171 -4.22 -26.89 11.54
N HIS A 172 -5.48 -27.11 11.92
CA HIS A 172 -6.47 -27.76 11.09
C HIS A 172 -7.79 -27.01 11.12
N TYR A 173 -8.60 -27.23 10.08
CA TYR A 173 -9.90 -26.62 9.95
C TYR A 173 -10.91 -27.31 10.87
N GLU A 174 -11.70 -26.50 11.59
CA GLU A 174 -12.90 -26.95 12.28
C GLU A 174 -14.09 -26.06 11.88
N LEU A 175 -15.23 -26.67 11.54
CA LEU A 175 -16.45 -25.92 11.25
C LEU A 175 -17.01 -25.25 12.51
N CYS A 176 -16.87 -25.88 13.68
CA CYS A 176 -17.43 -25.40 14.94
C CYS A 176 -16.42 -25.69 16.04
N GLY A 177 -15.36 -24.88 16.07
CA GLY A 177 -14.30 -25.01 17.07
C GLY A 177 -14.60 -24.16 18.30
N SER A 178 -13.99 -24.55 19.42
CA SER A 178 -14.19 -23.86 20.70
C SER A 178 -13.63 -22.44 20.64
N PRO A 179 -14.36 -21.43 21.18
CA PRO A 179 -13.86 -20.05 21.21
C PRO A 179 -12.65 -19.87 22.15
N CYS A 180 -12.34 -20.86 23.01
CA CYS A 180 -11.21 -20.80 23.94
C CYS A 180 -10.06 -21.74 23.54
N GLN A 181 -9.51 -21.55 22.35
CA GLN A 181 -8.28 -22.26 21.98
C GLN A 181 -7.14 -21.95 22.98
N SER A 182 -6.29 -22.94 23.24
CA SER A 182 -5.12 -22.76 24.08
C SER A 182 -4.18 -21.73 23.45
N THR A 183 -3.83 -20.70 24.21
CA THR A 183 -2.89 -19.66 23.78
C THR A 183 -1.61 -19.77 24.59
N CYS A 184 -0.53 -19.13 24.13
CA CYS A 184 0.69 -19.01 24.94
C CYS A 184 0.48 -18.34 26.31
N ARG A 185 -0.57 -17.52 26.47
CA ARG A 185 -0.92 -16.89 27.74
C ARG A 185 -1.78 -17.80 28.62
N THR A 186 -2.68 -18.57 28.00
CA THR A 186 -3.58 -19.51 28.65
C THR A 186 -3.39 -20.90 28.05
N PRO A 187 -2.29 -21.60 28.40
CA PRO A 187 -1.95 -22.90 27.82
C PRO A 187 -2.87 -24.04 28.26
N SER A 188 -3.77 -23.78 29.21
CA SER A 188 -4.85 -24.67 29.60
C SER A 188 -6.17 -23.98 29.33
N VAL A 189 -7.04 -24.63 28.53
CA VAL A 189 -8.43 -24.22 28.34
C VAL A 189 -9.05 -23.99 29.72
N LEU A 190 -9.57 -22.79 29.97
CA LEU A 190 -10.26 -22.49 31.22
C LEU A 190 -11.34 -23.56 31.41
N ALA A 191 -11.39 -24.19 32.59
CA ALA A 191 -12.34 -25.28 32.90
C ALA A 191 -13.83 -24.87 32.80
N ALA A 192 -14.11 -23.61 32.44
CA ALA A 192 -15.43 -23.02 32.24
C ALA A 192 -15.54 -22.32 30.87
N CYS A 193 -14.85 -22.80 29.83
CA CYS A 193 -15.11 -22.33 28.48
C CYS A 193 -16.48 -22.84 28.00
N PRO A 194 -17.36 -21.97 27.51
CA PRO A 194 -18.61 -22.42 26.92
C PRO A 194 -18.34 -23.11 25.58
N ASP A 195 -19.03 -24.22 25.33
CA ASP A 195 -18.98 -24.93 24.03
C ASP A 195 -19.75 -24.18 22.93
N SER A 196 -20.50 -23.12 23.28
CA SER A 196 -21.34 -22.35 22.37
C SER A 196 -21.44 -20.87 22.80
N PRO A 197 -21.48 -19.90 21.87
CA PRO A 197 -21.35 -20.10 20.42
C PRO A 197 -19.92 -20.51 20.02
N CYS A 198 -19.82 -21.54 19.17
CA CYS A 198 -18.57 -21.94 18.52
C CYS A 198 -18.31 -21.07 17.29
N SER A 199 -17.12 -21.16 16.70
CA SER A 199 -16.81 -20.47 15.46
C SER A 199 -16.08 -21.39 14.47
N GLU A 200 -16.37 -21.20 13.19
CA GLU A 200 -15.59 -21.78 12.11
C GLU A 200 -14.20 -21.15 12.02
N GLY A 201 -13.15 -21.95 11.77
CA GLY A 201 -11.81 -21.43 11.56
C GLY A 201 -10.71 -22.49 11.59
N CYS A 202 -9.46 -22.02 11.63
CA CYS A 202 -8.29 -22.85 11.83
C CYS A 202 -7.90 -22.88 13.32
N PHE A 203 -7.72 -24.08 13.86
CA PHE A 203 -7.39 -24.32 15.26
C PHE A 203 -6.08 -25.09 15.37
N CYS A 204 -5.28 -24.74 16.38
CA CYS A 204 -3.97 -25.38 16.55
C CYS A 204 -4.08 -26.87 16.82
N ASP A 205 -3.18 -27.64 16.19
CA ASP A 205 -3.10 -29.08 16.38
C ASP A 205 -2.72 -29.44 17.83
N HIS A 206 -3.07 -30.66 18.25
CA HIS A 206 -2.70 -31.15 19.58
C HIS A 206 -1.18 -31.06 19.81
N GLY A 207 -0.78 -30.34 20.86
CA GLY A 207 0.63 -30.08 21.21
C GLY A 207 1.13 -28.69 20.79
N TYR A 208 0.32 -27.94 20.04
CA TYR A 208 0.56 -26.56 19.64
C TYR A 208 -0.42 -25.62 20.35
N VAL A 209 -0.02 -24.35 20.47
CA VAL A 209 -0.80 -23.28 21.10
C VAL A 209 -0.69 -22.01 20.26
N LEU A 210 -1.72 -21.16 20.33
CA LEU A 210 -1.75 -19.92 19.56
C LEU A 210 -0.79 -18.88 20.13
N SER A 211 0.06 -18.32 19.27
CA SER A 211 0.99 -17.22 19.53
C SER A 211 0.83 -16.11 18.48
N GLY A 212 -0.13 -15.22 18.70
CA GLY A 212 -0.55 -14.27 17.67
C GLY A 212 -1.46 -14.98 16.67
N SER A 213 -1.10 -14.99 15.39
CA SER A 213 -1.77 -15.75 14.32
C SER A 213 -1.22 -17.17 14.15
N ASP A 214 -0.10 -17.50 14.78
CA ASP A 214 0.66 -18.71 14.49
C ASP A 214 0.45 -19.80 15.55
N CYS A 215 0.36 -21.06 15.10
CA CYS A 215 0.33 -22.22 15.97
C CYS A 215 1.75 -22.72 16.23
N VAL A 216 2.22 -22.55 17.46
CA VAL A 216 3.61 -22.87 17.83
C VAL A 216 3.68 -23.88 18.98
N PRO A 217 4.75 -24.68 19.09
CA PRO A 217 5.00 -25.47 20.29
C PRO A 217 5.11 -24.57 21.53
N HIS A 218 4.75 -25.08 22.70
CA HIS A 218 4.80 -24.27 23.94
C HIS A 218 6.20 -23.70 24.24
N SER A 219 7.28 -24.37 23.82
CA SER A 219 8.66 -23.88 23.96
C SER A 219 8.99 -22.66 23.09
N GLU A 220 8.18 -22.42 22.06
CA GLU A 220 8.30 -21.29 21.12
C GLU A 220 7.35 -20.13 21.50
N CYS A 221 6.62 -20.26 22.61
CA CYS A 221 5.85 -19.14 23.15
C CYS A 221 6.75 -17.94 23.50
N GLY A 222 6.19 -16.76 23.29
CA GLY A 222 6.80 -15.49 23.64
C GLY A 222 6.68 -15.16 25.13
N CYS A 223 6.54 -13.88 25.43
CA CYS A 223 6.68 -13.32 26.78
C CYS A 223 5.46 -12.51 27.19
N GLU A 224 5.09 -12.56 28.46
CA GLU A 224 4.15 -11.61 29.05
C GLU A 224 4.91 -10.49 29.76
N TYR A 225 4.71 -9.25 29.34
CA TYR A 225 5.31 -8.08 29.98
C TYR A 225 4.23 -7.02 30.25
N ARG A 226 4.06 -6.66 31.53
CA ARG A 226 3.06 -5.67 31.99
C ARG A 226 1.63 -5.93 31.45
N GLY A 227 1.23 -7.20 31.43
CA GLY A 227 -0.11 -7.63 31.01
C GLY A 227 -0.34 -7.70 29.51
N ARG A 228 0.73 -7.52 28.69
CA ARG A 228 0.70 -7.67 27.23
C ARG A 228 1.56 -8.85 26.81
N TYR A 229 1.09 -9.58 25.80
CA TYR A 229 1.83 -10.66 25.17
C TYR A 229 2.69 -10.12 24.03
N TYR A 230 3.93 -10.59 23.94
CA TYR A 230 4.90 -10.29 22.90
C TYR A 230 5.41 -11.60 22.32
N GLN A 231 5.36 -11.79 21.00
CA GLN A 231 5.89 -13.00 20.36
C GLN A 231 7.39 -13.19 20.66
N LYS A 232 7.88 -14.42 20.55
CA LYS A 232 9.29 -14.74 20.80
C LYS A 232 10.19 -13.96 19.85
N ASP A 233 11.37 -13.55 20.35
CA ASP A 233 12.43 -12.84 19.62
C ASP A 233 12.10 -11.41 19.16
N ILE A 234 10.90 -10.89 19.44
CA ILE A 234 10.58 -9.50 19.08
C ILE A 234 11.21 -8.50 20.04
N GLU A 235 11.67 -7.38 19.48
CA GLU A 235 12.04 -6.18 20.25
C GLU A 235 10.83 -5.25 20.33
N PHE A 236 10.60 -4.65 21.50
CA PHE A 236 9.46 -3.76 21.73
C PHE A 236 9.80 -2.65 22.73
N TYR A 237 9.04 -1.56 22.65
CA TYR A 237 9.14 -0.43 23.57
C TYR A 237 7.90 -0.40 24.48
N PRO A 238 8.00 -0.84 25.75
CA PRO A 238 6.93 -0.65 26.72
C PRO A 238 6.75 0.82 27.15
N SER A 239 7.78 1.65 26.94
CA SER A 239 7.75 3.10 27.15
C SER A 239 8.86 3.77 26.34
N CYS A 240 8.84 5.10 26.24
CA CYS A 240 9.87 5.88 25.54
C CYS A 240 11.25 5.90 26.19
N ARG A 241 11.45 5.18 27.32
CA ARG A 241 12.72 5.13 28.05
C ARG A 241 13.24 3.70 28.23
N GLU A 242 12.57 2.72 27.64
CA GLU A 242 12.81 1.31 27.89
C GLU A 242 12.62 0.55 26.59
N ARG A 243 13.63 -0.25 26.22
CA ARG A 243 13.55 -1.20 25.11
C ARG A 243 13.74 -2.60 25.66
N CYS A 244 12.84 -3.49 25.31
CA CYS A 244 12.85 -4.87 25.77
C CYS A 244 12.93 -5.83 24.59
N ARG A 245 13.51 -7.00 24.82
CA ARG A 245 13.46 -8.12 23.89
C ARG A 245 12.81 -9.32 24.58
N CYS A 246 11.87 -9.94 23.89
CA CYS A 246 11.33 -11.21 24.33
C CYS A 246 12.29 -12.35 23.94
N GLY A 247 12.86 -13.02 24.94
CA GLY A 247 13.76 -14.16 24.75
C GLY A 247 13.06 -15.50 24.95
N ALA A 248 13.86 -16.58 24.91
CA ALA A 248 13.37 -17.93 25.17
C ALA A 248 12.76 -18.08 26.58
N ASN A 249 11.85 -19.04 26.72
CA ASN A 249 11.18 -19.38 27.98
C ASN A 249 10.45 -18.18 28.63
N GLY A 250 9.91 -17.27 27.82
CA GLY A 250 9.17 -16.10 28.31
C GLY A 250 10.03 -15.05 29.03
N THR A 251 11.37 -15.12 28.91
CA THR A 251 12.26 -14.18 29.60
C THR A 251 12.31 -12.85 28.86
N VAL A 252 11.98 -11.77 29.56
CA VAL A 252 12.09 -10.41 29.00
C VAL A 252 13.38 -9.76 29.48
N THR A 253 14.21 -9.32 28.55
CA THR A 253 15.41 -8.54 28.85
C THR A 253 15.17 -7.10 28.42
N CYS A 254 15.11 -6.19 29.39
CA CYS A 254 14.93 -4.77 29.15
C CYS A 254 16.23 -4.01 29.43
N GLN A 255 16.45 -2.96 28.65
CA GLN A 255 17.50 -1.99 28.88
C GLN A 255 16.92 -0.59 28.77
N GLU A 256 17.51 0.34 29.51
CA GLU A 256 17.22 1.76 29.34
C GLU A 256 17.59 2.16 27.90
N ALA A 257 16.65 2.74 27.18
CA ALA A 257 16.81 3.09 25.79
C ALA A 257 16.08 4.37 25.47
N TYR A 258 16.75 5.23 24.74
CA TYR A 258 16.21 6.48 24.22
C TYR A 258 16.25 6.43 22.70
N CYS A 259 15.32 7.14 22.08
CA CYS A 259 15.36 7.37 20.65
C CYS A 259 16.64 8.14 20.29
N GLY A 260 17.23 7.77 19.17
CA GLY A 260 18.46 8.39 18.67
C GLY A 260 18.24 9.82 18.20
N ALA A 261 19.30 10.43 17.69
CA ALA A 261 19.17 11.68 16.96
C ALA A 261 18.21 11.48 15.77
N HIS A 262 17.32 12.44 15.55
CA HIS A 262 16.30 12.42 14.50
C HIS A 262 15.28 11.27 14.58
N GLU A 263 15.08 10.75 15.79
CA GLU A 263 13.98 9.84 16.11
C GLU A 263 13.11 10.46 17.21
N GLU A 264 11.80 10.22 17.13
CA GLU A 264 10.84 10.56 18.17
C GLU A 264 10.10 9.29 18.63
N CYS A 265 9.87 9.21 19.94
CA CYS A 265 9.05 8.14 20.50
C CYS A 265 7.57 8.46 20.28
N ARG A 266 6.91 7.68 19.41
CA ARG A 266 5.48 7.83 19.12
C ARG A 266 4.85 6.49 18.83
N VAL A 267 3.52 6.46 18.79
CA VAL A 267 2.77 5.32 18.28
C VAL A 267 2.58 5.51 16.78
N GLU A 268 3.10 4.59 15.98
CA GLU A 268 2.90 4.53 14.53
C GLU A 268 2.32 3.14 14.20
N ASP A 269 1.23 3.09 13.43
CA ASP A 269 0.49 1.86 13.12
C ASP A 269 0.15 1.00 14.35
N GLY A 270 -0.22 1.65 15.46
CA GLY A 270 -0.58 0.99 16.72
C GLY A 270 0.59 0.48 17.56
N VAL A 271 1.83 0.63 17.08
CA VAL A 271 3.05 0.18 17.78
C VAL A 271 3.81 1.37 18.34
N LEU A 272 4.13 1.34 19.64
CA LEU A 272 5.02 2.32 20.25
C LEU A 272 6.47 2.00 19.89
N GLY A 273 7.20 2.96 19.34
CA GLY A 273 8.60 2.79 18.98
C GLY A 273 9.33 4.12 18.81
N CYS A 274 10.61 4.02 18.49
CA CYS A 274 11.38 5.16 18.00
C CYS A 274 11.22 5.22 16.48
N HIS A 275 10.61 6.30 16.01
CA HIS A 275 10.33 6.48 14.60
C HIS A 275 11.03 7.75 14.09
N PRO A 276 11.47 7.78 12.82
CA PRO A 276 12.14 8.95 12.24
C PRO A 276 11.30 10.23 12.38
N THR A 277 11.94 11.36 12.67
CA THR A 277 11.26 12.69 12.74
C THR A 277 10.89 13.24 11.36
N GLY A 278 11.49 12.71 10.32
CA GLY A 278 11.37 13.17 8.96
C GLY A 278 12.12 12.26 7.99
N TYR A 279 12.09 12.67 6.72
CA TYR A 279 12.73 11.95 5.64
C TYR A 279 13.37 12.93 4.65
N GLY A 280 14.57 12.60 4.20
CA GLY A 280 15.27 13.24 3.09
C GLY A 280 14.79 12.70 1.76
N ARG A 281 14.85 13.52 0.72
CA ARG A 281 14.39 13.16 -0.63
C ARG A 281 15.47 13.45 -1.66
N LEU A 282 15.88 12.41 -2.39
CA LEU A 282 16.70 12.52 -3.60
C LEU A 282 15.79 12.33 -4.81
N VAL A 283 15.84 13.27 -5.73
CA VAL A 283 15.00 13.27 -6.93
C VAL A 283 15.88 13.13 -8.17
N VAL A 284 15.48 12.24 -9.07
CA VAL A 284 15.96 12.21 -10.45
C VAL A 284 14.76 12.39 -11.36
N SER A 285 14.79 13.37 -12.26
CA SER A 285 13.67 13.73 -13.13
C SER A 285 14.11 14.17 -14.53
N GLY A 286 13.38 13.82 -15.58
CA GLY A 286 13.56 14.41 -16.91
C GLY A 286 14.84 13.96 -17.63
N ASP A 287 15.49 14.87 -18.36
CA ASP A 287 16.74 14.67 -19.10
C ASP A 287 17.98 14.88 -18.20
N PRO A 288 18.43 13.79 -17.58
CA PRO A 288 18.17 13.55 -16.18
C PRO A 288 18.77 14.66 -15.29
N HIS A 289 17.85 15.37 -14.64
CA HIS A 289 18.12 16.34 -13.59
C HIS A 289 18.12 15.66 -12.22
N TYR A 290 19.08 16.03 -11.38
CA TYR A 290 19.26 15.49 -10.05
C TYR A 290 19.06 16.60 -9.03
N VAL A 291 18.37 16.27 -7.94
CA VAL A 291 18.30 17.08 -6.73
C VAL A 291 18.79 16.22 -5.57
N THR A 292 19.92 16.57 -4.98
CA THR A 292 20.48 15.88 -3.80
C THR A 292 19.52 15.94 -2.61
N PHE A 293 19.81 15.17 -1.57
CA PHE A 293 19.01 15.18 -0.35
C PHE A 293 18.93 16.57 0.31
N ASP A 294 19.98 17.40 0.13
CA ASP A 294 20.08 18.75 0.69
C ASP A 294 19.71 19.87 -0.31
N GLY A 295 19.31 19.49 -1.53
CA GLY A 295 18.72 20.39 -2.52
C GLY A 295 19.66 20.95 -3.57
N ARG A 296 20.91 20.46 -3.65
CA ARG A 296 21.84 20.82 -4.73
C ARG A 296 21.43 20.17 -6.04
N THR A 297 21.48 20.94 -7.12
CA THR A 297 21.04 20.50 -8.46
C THR A 297 22.21 20.30 -9.42
N PHE A 298 22.09 19.31 -10.30
CA PHE A 298 23.01 19.05 -11.42
C PHE A 298 22.39 18.11 -12.45
N ASN A 299 23.02 18.00 -13.62
CA ASN A 299 22.52 17.21 -14.75
C ASN A 299 23.58 16.18 -15.16
N ILE A 300 23.14 14.99 -15.58
CA ILE A 300 24.04 13.94 -16.10
C ILE A 300 23.62 13.55 -17.51
N PRO A 301 24.28 14.04 -18.56
CA PRO A 301 23.85 13.74 -19.94
C PRO A 301 24.20 12.30 -20.39
N GLY A 302 24.90 11.52 -19.57
CA GLY A 302 25.44 10.20 -19.92
C GLY A 302 24.50 9.02 -19.63
N SER A 303 24.84 7.86 -20.21
CA SER A 303 24.06 6.61 -20.16
C SER A 303 24.68 5.55 -19.23
N CYS A 304 25.56 5.96 -18.33
CA CYS A 304 26.29 5.04 -17.48
C CYS A 304 25.48 4.64 -16.23
N THR A 305 25.94 3.61 -15.54
CA THR A 305 25.42 3.24 -14.23
C THR A 305 26.12 4.06 -13.15
N TYR A 306 25.33 4.68 -12.26
CA TYR A 306 25.85 5.50 -11.18
C TYR A 306 25.30 5.08 -9.82
N ILE A 307 26.10 5.31 -8.77
CA ILE A 307 25.67 5.16 -7.38
C ILE A 307 24.92 6.43 -6.97
N LEU A 308 23.60 6.31 -6.78
CA LEU A 308 22.77 7.41 -6.29
C LEU A 308 23.00 7.66 -4.81
N ALA A 309 22.83 6.62 -4.00
CA ALA A 309 22.97 6.70 -2.56
C ALA A 309 23.39 5.34 -2.02
N ARG A 310 24.29 5.33 -1.04
CA ARG A 310 24.60 4.17 -0.20
C ARG A 310 24.96 4.63 1.20
N LEU A 311 24.90 3.70 2.16
CA LEU A 311 25.42 3.94 3.51
C LEU A 311 26.95 3.91 3.49
N CYS A 312 27.59 5.00 3.92
CA CYS A 312 29.05 5.14 3.90
C CYS A 312 29.67 5.25 5.28
N GLU A 313 28.88 5.69 6.27
CA GLU A 313 29.23 5.64 7.68
C GLU A 313 28.30 4.68 8.43
N PRO A 314 28.66 3.39 8.55
CA PRO A 314 27.82 2.41 9.24
C PRO A 314 27.61 2.76 10.71
N ALA A 315 26.40 2.53 11.21
CA ALA A 315 26.05 2.65 12.62
C ALA A 315 25.17 1.47 13.06
N PRO A 316 25.17 1.07 14.36
CA PRO A 316 24.51 -0.15 14.83
C PRO A 316 23.00 -0.28 14.55
N ARG A 317 22.30 0.83 14.26
CA ARG A 317 20.86 0.86 13.96
C ARG A 317 20.54 1.14 12.48
N LEU A 318 21.56 1.31 11.64
CA LEU A 318 21.37 1.61 10.23
C LEU A 318 21.55 0.34 9.40
N VAL A 319 20.56 0.08 8.55
CA VAL A 319 20.63 -0.99 7.57
C VAL A 319 21.44 -0.47 6.37
N ASN A 320 22.43 -1.25 5.96
CA ASN A 320 23.20 -0.94 4.76
C ASN A 320 22.30 -1.07 3.52
N PHE A 321 22.38 -0.09 2.63
CA PHE A 321 21.68 -0.13 1.35
C PHE A 321 22.53 0.51 0.26
N THR A 322 22.18 0.23 -1.00
CA THR A 322 22.74 0.90 -2.17
C THR A 322 21.64 1.05 -3.22
N VAL A 323 21.54 2.22 -3.83
CA VAL A 323 20.66 2.47 -4.97
C VAL A 323 21.49 2.90 -6.17
N LEU A 324 21.27 2.22 -7.29
CA LEU A 324 21.92 2.48 -8.56
C LEU A 324 20.88 2.91 -9.59
N VAL A 325 21.29 3.76 -10.53
CA VAL A 325 20.49 4.08 -11.71
C VAL A 325 21.34 3.96 -12.96
N GLU A 326 20.74 3.46 -14.03
CA GLU A 326 21.28 3.43 -15.38
C GLU A 326 20.30 4.12 -16.32
N HIS A 327 20.83 5.03 -17.14
CA HIS A 327 20.09 5.71 -18.18
C HIS A 327 20.38 5.07 -19.53
N GLU A 328 19.40 5.04 -20.42
CA GLU A 328 19.62 4.67 -21.81
C GLU A 328 20.25 5.85 -22.57
N ALA A 329 21.21 5.59 -23.46
CA ALA A 329 21.77 6.64 -24.32
C ALA A 329 20.69 7.10 -25.30
N GLY A 330 20.27 8.37 -25.22
CA GLY A 330 19.39 8.96 -26.21
C GLY A 330 20.05 9.02 -27.59
N SER A 331 19.28 8.77 -28.66
CA SER A 331 19.69 9.14 -30.03
C SER A 331 19.44 10.63 -30.24
N HIS A 332 20.09 11.26 -31.24
CA HIS A 332 19.94 12.71 -31.55
C HIS A 332 18.52 13.30 -31.35
N GLY A 333 18.29 13.97 -30.22
CA GLY A 333 17.04 14.67 -29.90
C GLY A 333 16.00 13.86 -29.12
N ASP A 334 16.27 12.59 -28.80
CA ASP A 334 15.42 11.78 -27.93
C ASP A 334 15.73 12.06 -26.44
N PRO A 335 14.71 12.13 -25.57
CA PRO A 335 14.94 12.31 -24.14
C PRO A 335 15.70 11.11 -23.55
N VAL A 336 16.64 11.38 -22.64
CA VAL A 336 17.31 10.33 -21.85
C VAL A 336 16.31 9.76 -20.85
N ILE A 337 16.01 8.46 -20.95
CA ILE A 337 15.04 7.78 -20.09
C ILE A 337 15.78 6.82 -19.15
N MET A 338 15.32 6.70 -17.90
CA MET A 338 15.85 5.71 -16.96
C MET A 338 15.55 4.31 -17.48
N LYS A 339 16.60 3.53 -17.67
CA LYS A 339 16.51 2.15 -18.15
C LYS A 339 16.31 1.19 -16.99
N ARG A 340 17.12 1.36 -15.93
CA ARG A 340 17.21 0.39 -14.84
C ARG A 340 17.54 1.07 -13.51
N VAL A 341 16.83 0.66 -12.46
CA VAL A 341 17.09 1.04 -11.07
C VAL A 341 17.36 -0.24 -10.28
N VAL A 342 18.46 -0.27 -9.53
CA VAL A 342 18.83 -1.44 -8.70
C VAL A 342 18.91 -1.00 -7.25
N VAL A 343 18.21 -1.71 -6.37
CA VAL A 343 18.22 -1.46 -4.92
C VAL A 343 18.70 -2.72 -4.21
N SER A 344 19.79 -2.59 -3.46
CA SER A 344 20.30 -3.66 -2.59
C SER A 344 20.07 -3.27 -1.13
N ILE A 345 19.28 -4.05 -0.39
CA ILE A 345 18.95 -3.80 1.02
C ILE A 345 18.47 -5.09 1.70
N HIS A 346 18.75 -5.25 3.00
CA HIS A 346 18.36 -6.44 3.79
C HIS A 346 18.86 -7.80 3.24
N GLY A 347 19.83 -7.79 2.33
CA GLY A 347 20.33 -8.99 1.64
C GLY A 347 19.65 -9.27 0.29
N TYR A 348 18.57 -8.55 -0.03
CA TYR A 348 17.88 -8.62 -1.32
C TYR A 348 18.51 -7.68 -2.33
N THR A 349 18.44 -8.07 -3.61
CA THR A 349 18.71 -7.19 -4.76
C THR A 349 17.47 -7.11 -5.63
N VAL A 350 16.86 -5.92 -5.66
CA VAL A 350 15.69 -5.61 -6.48
C VAL A 350 16.14 -4.87 -7.73
N THR A 351 15.83 -5.41 -8.90
CA THR A 351 16.11 -4.79 -10.20
C THR A 351 14.79 -4.41 -10.85
N MET A 352 14.62 -3.10 -11.08
CA MET A 352 13.48 -2.50 -11.77
C MET A 352 13.97 -2.03 -13.16
N GLU A 353 13.75 -2.85 -14.18
CA GLU A 353 14.11 -2.52 -15.57
C GLU A 353 12.86 -2.22 -16.40
N ARG A 354 12.89 -1.12 -17.14
CA ARG A 354 11.74 -0.66 -17.93
C ARG A 354 11.32 -1.70 -18.96
N GLY A 355 10.05 -2.08 -18.94
CA GLY A 355 9.48 -3.05 -19.87
C GLY A 355 9.81 -4.52 -19.57
N GLN A 356 10.49 -4.80 -18.45
CA GLN A 356 10.70 -6.15 -17.94
C GLN A 356 9.87 -6.39 -16.67
N ARG A 357 9.58 -7.66 -16.38
CA ARG A 357 9.02 -8.04 -15.07
C ARG A 357 10.08 -7.82 -13.99
N TRP A 358 9.63 -7.52 -12.78
CA TRP A 358 10.49 -7.18 -11.64
C TRP A 358 11.35 -8.36 -11.26
N GLU A 359 12.63 -8.11 -11.05
CA GLU A 359 13.58 -9.14 -10.64
C GLU A 359 13.99 -8.94 -9.19
N VAL A 360 13.82 -9.97 -8.36
CA VAL A 360 14.36 -10.04 -7.00
C VAL A 360 15.28 -11.25 -6.93
N ASP A 361 16.55 -11.00 -6.59
CA ASP A 361 17.60 -12.04 -6.51
C ASP A 361 17.66 -12.97 -7.75
N SER A 362 17.51 -12.38 -8.94
CA SER A 362 17.53 -13.09 -10.23
C SER A 362 16.32 -13.96 -10.56
N GLU A 363 15.21 -13.78 -9.85
CA GLU A 363 13.92 -14.38 -10.16
C GLU A 363 12.87 -13.31 -10.49
N HIS A 364 11.97 -13.61 -11.43
CA HIS A 364 10.97 -12.66 -11.93
C HIS A 364 9.64 -12.83 -11.20
N TYR A 365 9.05 -11.71 -10.78
CA TYR A 365 7.79 -11.67 -10.03
C TYR A 365 6.77 -10.74 -10.70
N SER A 366 5.49 -11.03 -10.49
CA SER A 366 4.39 -10.07 -10.69
C SER A 366 4.12 -9.32 -9.39
N LEU A 367 3.66 -8.07 -9.47
CA LEU A 367 3.30 -7.27 -8.29
C LEU A 367 1.82 -7.44 -7.93
N PRO A 368 1.44 -7.32 -6.65
CA PRO A 368 2.28 -6.99 -5.49
C PRO A 368 3.15 -8.16 -4.99
N LEU A 369 4.29 -7.84 -4.38
CA LEU A 369 5.23 -8.81 -3.78
C LEU A 369 5.54 -8.44 -2.33
N VAL A 370 5.42 -9.40 -1.41
CA VAL A 370 5.87 -9.31 -0.01
C VAL A 370 6.80 -10.47 0.28
N MET A 371 8.00 -10.19 0.79
CA MET A 371 8.92 -11.25 1.20
C MET A 371 8.47 -11.87 2.53
N GLU A 372 8.75 -13.17 2.72
CA GLU A 372 8.32 -13.94 3.91
C GLU A 372 8.74 -13.28 5.24
N ASP A 373 9.91 -12.62 5.28
CA ASP A 373 10.43 -11.95 6.46
C ASP A 373 9.85 -10.53 6.69
N ASN A 374 8.90 -10.12 5.83
CA ASN A 374 8.25 -8.81 5.82
C ASN A 374 9.19 -7.60 5.69
N LYS A 375 10.47 -7.80 5.32
CA LYS A 375 11.43 -6.69 5.21
C LYS A 375 11.33 -5.88 3.93
N LEU A 376 10.69 -6.44 2.91
CA LEU A 376 10.57 -5.87 1.58
C LEU A 376 9.14 -6.04 1.07
N ARG A 377 8.55 -4.95 0.60
CA ARG A 377 7.23 -4.90 -0.04
C ARG A 377 7.34 -4.09 -1.32
N ILE A 378 6.87 -4.64 -2.43
CA ILE A 378 6.88 -3.98 -3.73
C ILE A 378 5.45 -4.00 -4.27
N GLY A 379 4.95 -2.85 -4.69
CA GLY A 379 3.62 -2.72 -5.27
C GLY A 379 3.61 -1.73 -6.42
N GLN A 380 2.59 -1.83 -7.28
CA GLN A 380 2.30 -0.82 -8.27
C GLN A 380 1.13 0.03 -7.79
N GLU A 381 1.35 1.34 -7.71
CA GLU A 381 0.35 2.33 -7.29
C GLU A 381 0.26 3.44 -8.34
N GLY A 382 -0.86 3.46 -9.05
CA GLY A 382 -1.04 4.30 -10.23
C GLY A 382 0.02 3.98 -11.28
N ASN A 383 0.71 5.01 -11.74
CA ASN A 383 1.82 4.88 -12.70
C ASN A 383 3.18 4.61 -12.04
N ASN A 384 3.22 4.39 -10.73
CA ASN A 384 4.47 4.26 -9.99
C ASN A 384 4.65 2.86 -9.41
N ILE A 385 5.89 2.43 -9.38
CA ILE A 385 6.35 1.29 -8.60
C ILE A 385 6.83 1.84 -7.27
N VAL A 386 6.34 1.24 -6.19
CA VAL A 386 6.66 1.63 -4.84
C VAL A 386 7.37 0.47 -4.15
N LEU A 387 8.61 0.71 -3.73
CA LEU A 387 9.38 -0.21 -2.89
C LEU A 387 9.41 0.33 -1.46
N HIS A 388 8.91 -0.48 -0.53
CA HIS A 388 8.95 -0.26 0.91
C HIS A 388 9.89 -1.25 1.57
N THR A 389 10.69 -0.75 2.50
CA THR A 389 11.65 -1.55 3.28
C THR A 389 11.41 -1.37 4.77
N ALA A 390 11.68 -2.40 5.58
CA ALA A 390 11.59 -2.31 7.03
C ALA A 390 12.56 -1.27 7.64
N ALA A 391 13.65 -0.93 6.93
CA ALA A 391 14.56 0.16 7.29
C ALA A 391 13.98 1.57 7.06
N GLY A 392 12.81 1.67 6.44
CA GLY A 392 12.15 2.94 6.10
C GLY A 392 12.70 3.63 4.85
N VAL A 393 13.68 3.04 4.15
CA VAL A 393 14.11 3.49 2.82
C VAL A 393 13.00 3.15 1.82
N ARG A 394 12.58 4.13 1.02
CA ARG A 394 11.52 3.98 0.03
C ARG A 394 11.98 4.44 -1.34
N VAL A 395 11.51 3.75 -2.37
CA VAL A 395 11.73 4.15 -3.77
C VAL A 395 10.39 4.27 -4.45
N LEU A 396 10.18 5.39 -5.14
CA LEU A 396 9.03 5.65 -6.01
C LEU A 396 9.58 5.89 -7.42
N TYR A 397 9.24 4.99 -8.35
CA TYR A 397 9.77 4.99 -9.72
C TYR A 397 8.62 4.89 -10.72
N ASN A 398 8.55 5.76 -11.72
CA ASN A 398 7.44 5.74 -12.70
C ASN A 398 7.74 4.91 -13.97
N ALA A 399 8.73 4.02 -13.92
CA ALA A 399 9.20 3.26 -15.08
C ALA A 399 9.66 4.11 -16.29
N ALA A 400 9.94 5.41 -16.09
CA ALA A 400 10.27 6.32 -17.19
C ALA A 400 11.31 7.36 -16.76
N THR A 401 10.87 8.57 -16.41
CA THR A 401 11.73 9.74 -16.22
C THR A 401 11.72 10.26 -14.79
N PHE A 402 11.07 9.60 -13.83
CA PHE A 402 10.98 10.06 -12.44
C PHE A 402 11.33 8.96 -11.46
N LEU A 403 12.28 9.27 -10.59
CA LEU A 403 12.72 8.44 -9.47
C LEU A 403 12.82 9.34 -8.22
N LEU A 404 12.14 8.93 -7.16
CA LEU A 404 12.22 9.56 -5.85
C LEU A 404 12.71 8.53 -4.84
N ILE A 405 13.83 8.82 -4.20
CA ILE A 405 14.39 8.03 -3.10
C ILE A 405 14.13 8.79 -1.80
N THR A 406 13.43 8.15 -0.88
CA THR A 406 13.11 8.72 0.43
C THR A 406 13.86 7.93 1.51
N VAL A 407 14.65 8.62 2.33
CA VAL A 407 15.49 8.00 3.37
C VAL A 407 15.17 8.65 4.72
N PRO A 408 14.99 7.90 5.81
CA PRO A 408 14.67 8.52 7.09
C PRO A 408 15.82 9.34 7.67
N ASP A 409 15.50 10.39 8.43
CA ASP A 409 16.48 11.34 9.00
C ASP A 409 17.57 10.67 9.88
N VAL A 410 17.37 9.43 10.32
CA VAL A 410 18.39 8.64 11.04
C VAL A 410 19.66 8.38 10.22
N TYR A 411 19.57 8.50 8.89
CA TYR A 411 20.69 8.40 7.96
C TYR A 411 21.39 9.74 7.69
N ARG A 412 20.94 10.84 8.30
CA ARG A 412 21.49 12.18 8.08
C ARG A 412 23.01 12.22 8.36
N GLY A 413 23.79 12.70 7.40
CA GLY A 413 25.25 12.80 7.45
C GLY A 413 25.98 11.45 7.40
N ARG A 414 25.32 10.36 6.97
CA ARG A 414 25.88 9.00 6.90
C ARG A 414 25.92 8.44 5.48
N LEU A 415 25.30 9.13 4.54
CA LEU A 415 25.17 8.69 3.16
C LEU A 415 26.36 9.18 2.33
N CYS A 416 26.54 8.57 1.18
CA CYS A 416 27.34 9.16 0.10
C CYS A 416 26.88 8.61 -1.25
N GLY A 417 27.27 9.30 -2.32
CA GLY A 417 26.84 9.02 -3.69
C GLY A 417 26.52 10.31 -4.43
N LEU A 418 25.87 10.18 -5.58
CA LEU A 418 25.38 11.34 -6.32
C LEU A 418 24.30 12.14 -5.58
N GLY A 419 23.64 11.54 -4.60
CA GLY A 419 22.65 12.18 -3.74
C GLY A 419 23.22 13.09 -2.65
N GLY A 420 24.54 13.21 -2.52
CA GLY A 420 25.18 13.91 -1.42
C GLY A 420 25.35 13.07 -0.16
N ASP A 421 25.71 13.70 0.95
CA ASP A 421 25.88 13.05 2.26
C ASP A 421 24.69 13.25 3.21
N TYR A 422 23.72 14.08 2.80
CA TYR A 422 22.46 14.33 3.47
C TYR A 422 22.67 14.89 4.88
N ASP A 423 23.45 15.95 5.03
CA ASP A 423 23.72 16.58 6.32
C ASP A 423 22.97 17.91 6.53
N GLY A 424 22.37 18.44 5.47
CA GLY A 424 21.62 19.69 5.41
C GLY A 424 22.38 20.87 4.80
N ASP A 425 23.62 20.66 4.32
CA ASP A 425 24.42 21.67 3.63
C ASP A 425 24.58 21.33 2.14
N PRO A 426 23.82 21.95 1.23
CA PRO A 426 23.98 21.68 -0.21
C PRO A 426 25.35 22.09 -0.77
N THR A 427 26.17 22.87 -0.04
CA THR A 427 27.43 23.38 -0.58
C THR A 427 28.53 22.32 -0.63
N ASP A 428 28.42 21.24 0.15
CA ASP A 428 29.43 20.20 0.24
C ASP A 428 28.99 18.83 -0.33
N ASP A 429 27.74 18.70 -0.77
CA ASP A 429 27.17 17.52 -1.44
C ASP A 429 28.05 16.85 -2.53
N PHE A 430 28.91 17.62 -3.21
CA PHE A 430 29.81 17.10 -4.23
C PHE A 430 31.07 16.46 -3.61
N ARG A 431 30.87 15.50 -2.72
CA ARG A 431 31.96 14.69 -2.14
C ARG A 431 32.32 13.54 -3.06
N LEU A 432 33.62 13.34 -3.25
CA LEU A 432 34.18 12.16 -3.91
C LEU A 432 34.07 10.94 -2.98
N PRO A 433 34.23 9.70 -3.48
CA PRO A 433 34.29 8.51 -2.65
C PRO A 433 35.38 8.53 -1.57
N THR A 434 36.38 9.40 -1.71
CA THR A 434 37.45 9.62 -0.72
C THR A 434 37.04 10.56 0.43
N GLY A 435 35.87 11.20 0.34
CA GLY A 435 35.37 12.22 1.27
C GLY A 435 35.81 13.66 0.96
N ALA A 436 36.75 13.83 0.01
CA ALA A 436 37.18 15.16 -0.44
C ALA A 436 36.10 15.83 -1.31
N LEU A 437 36.04 17.17 -1.29
CA LEU A 437 35.19 17.92 -2.21
C LEU A 437 35.74 17.86 -3.64
N ALA A 438 34.85 17.59 -4.60
CA ALA A 438 35.17 17.65 -6.01
C ALA A 438 35.49 19.10 -6.42
N GLY A 439 36.46 19.28 -7.31
CA GLY A 439 36.80 20.58 -7.88
C GLY A 439 35.76 21.09 -8.87
N ASN A 440 34.95 20.21 -9.46
CA ASN A 440 33.86 20.55 -10.36
C ASN A 440 32.83 19.41 -10.48
N THR A 441 31.68 19.70 -11.09
CA THR A 441 30.58 18.75 -11.29
C THR A 441 30.99 17.51 -12.09
N GLN A 442 31.85 17.64 -13.10
CA GLN A 442 32.28 16.51 -13.93
C GLN A 442 33.13 15.52 -13.13
N GLU A 443 34.05 16.03 -12.31
CA GLU A 443 34.87 15.19 -11.41
C GLU A 443 33.98 14.42 -10.43
N PHE A 444 32.98 15.10 -9.85
CA PHE A 444 32.00 14.47 -8.96
C PHE A 444 31.24 13.33 -9.66
N ILE A 445 30.62 13.61 -10.81
CA ILE A 445 29.84 12.62 -11.57
C ILE A 445 30.70 11.40 -11.94
N THR A 446 31.89 11.64 -12.50
CA THR A 446 32.80 10.56 -12.93
C THR A 446 33.24 9.69 -11.75
N SER A 447 33.40 10.26 -10.55
CA SER A 447 33.85 9.51 -9.38
C SER A 447 32.83 8.49 -8.84
N TRP A 448 31.55 8.67 -9.15
CA TRP A 448 30.44 7.80 -8.72
C TRP A 448 29.94 6.85 -9.82
N LYS A 449 30.62 6.85 -10.96
CA LYS A 449 30.35 5.95 -12.10
C LYS A 449 30.81 4.53 -11.78
N ILE A 450 29.96 3.54 -12.04
CA ILE A 450 30.35 2.13 -11.99
C ILE A 450 31.01 1.75 -13.33
N PRO A 451 32.22 1.17 -13.33
CA PRO A 451 32.87 0.73 -14.56
C PRO A 451 32.05 -0.38 -15.23
N ASP A 452 31.63 -0.15 -16.47
CA ASP A 452 31.00 -1.17 -17.30
C ASP A 452 32.05 -2.20 -17.77
N LYS A 453 31.68 -3.49 -17.82
CA LYS A 453 32.58 -4.58 -18.24
C LYS A 453 33.03 -4.44 -19.70
N ASP A 454 32.19 -3.82 -20.53
CA ASP A 454 32.44 -3.64 -21.96
C ASP A 454 32.83 -2.20 -22.34
N GLY A 455 32.91 -1.28 -21.37
CA GLY A 455 33.32 0.11 -21.59
C GLY A 455 32.40 0.93 -22.51
N ALA A 456 31.16 0.50 -22.71
CA ALA A 456 30.29 0.93 -23.81
C ALA A 456 29.26 2.01 -23.45
N CYS A 457 29.36 2.67 -22.28
CA CYS A 457 28.42 3.74 -21.90
C CYS A 457 28.96 5.13 -22.29
N SER A 458 28.07 6.03 -22.72
CA SER A 458 28.43 7.41 -23.11
C SER A 458 28.44 8.34 -21.90
N ASP A 459 29.42 9.24 -21.82
CA ASP A 459 29.40 10.36 -20.86
C ASP A 459 28.43 11.49 -21.28
N GLY A 460 27.74 11.32 -22.42
CA GLY A 460 26.67 12.21 -22.90
C GLY A 460 27.05 12.98 -24.16
N CYS A 461 26.72 14.27 -24.19
CA CYS A 461 26.86 15.17 -25.33
C CYS A 461 28.26 15.11 -25.99
N GLU A 462 28.31 14.92 -27.32
CA GLU A 462 29.55 15.01 -28.09
C GLU A 462 30.21 16.39 -27.89
N ASP A 463 31.52 16.42 -27.66
CA ASP A 463 32.33 17.63 -27.38
C ASP A 463 31.95 18.44 -26.12
N GLY A 464 31.11 17.90 -25.23
CA GLY A 464 30.81 18.52 -23.93
C GLY A 464 29.88 19.75 -24.00
N VAL A 465 29.26 20.01 -25.15
CA VAL A 465 28.28 21.09 -25.34
C VAL A 465 26.90 20.47 -25.54
N CYS A 466 26.13 20.43 -24.47
CA CYS A 466 24.69 20.17 -24.57
C CYS A 466 24.02 21.45 -25.07
N GLY A 467 23.13 21.34 -26.06
CA GLY A 467 22.57 22.50 -26.77
C GLY A 467 21.98 23.54 -25.81
N GLU A 468 22.46 24.78 -25.88
CA GLU A 468 21.93 25.88 -25.08
C GLU A 468 20.54 26.28 -25.59
N CYS A 469 19.66 26.56 -24.65
CA CYS A 469 18.29 26.93 -24.93
C CYS A 469 18.17 28.38 -25.43
N ASP A 470 17.42 28.64 -26.49
CA ASP A 470 17.11 30.01 -26.91
C ASP A 470 16.24 30.71 -25.84
N VAL A 471 16.61 31.94 -25.49
CA VAL A 471 15.90 32.78 -24.50
C VAL A 471 14.42 32.97 -24.89
N THR A 472 14.09 32.98 -26.18
CA THR A 472 12.71 33.09 -26.66
C THR A 472 11.87 31.85 -26.35
N ASP A 473 12.47 30.65 -26.46
CA ASP A 473 11.83 29.37 -26.16
C ASP A 473 11.58 29.20 -24.65
N THR A 474 12.56 29.56 -23.82
CA THR A 474 12.40 29.51 -22.34
C THR A 474 11.21 30.34 -21.85
N THR A 475 10.98 31.52 -22.45
CA THR A 475 9.85 32.39 -22.09
C THR A 475 8.51 31.81 -22.54
N SER A 476 8.49 31.09 -23.65
CA SER A 476 7.29 30.41 -24.16
C SER A 476 6.92 29.22 -23.27
N TYR A 477 7.88 28.33 -23.00
CA TYR A 477 7.70 27.14 -22.16
C TYR A 477 7.39 27.46 -20.70
N GLY A 478 7.82 28.63 -20.21
CA GLY A 478 7.55 29.08 -18.84
C GLY A 478 6.10 29.51 -18.55
N ARG A 479 5.20 29.54 -19.54
CA ARG A 479 3.79 29.97 -19.38
C ARG A 479 2.90 28.84 -18.87
N ASN A 480 1.71 29.18 -18.33
CA ASN A 480 0.78 28.19 -17.74
C ASN A 480 0.23 27.16 -18.75
N GLY A 481 0.32 27.41 -20.05
CA GLY A 481 0.03 26.40 -21.08
C GLY A 481 1.14 25.35 -21.27
N SER A 482 2.20 25.41 -20.47
CA SER A 482 3.35 24.51 -20.45
C SER A 482 3.85 24.38 -19.00
N CYS A 483 5.13 24.64 -18.71
CA CYS A 483 5.70 24.46 -17.37
C CYS A 483 5.15 25.40 -16.30
N GLY A 484 4.61 26.56 -16.69
CA GLY A 484 4.13 27.57 -15.74
C GLY A 484 3.06 27.07 -14.76
N ILE A 485 2.30 26.05 -15.17
CA ILE A 485 1.28 25.40 -14.32
C ILE A 485 1.86 24.83 -13.01
N ILE A 486 3.15 24.46 -12.99
CA ILE A 486 3.84 23.95 -11.79
C ILE A 486 3.88 25.02 -10.68
N ARG A 487 4.12 26.29 -11.05
CA ARG A 487 4.27 27.41 -10.09
C ARG A 487 3.01 28.26 -9.94
N ASP A 488 1.93 27.91 -10.64
CA ASP A 488 0.68 28.66 -10.59
C ASP A 488 0.06 28.58 -9.17
N ALA A 489 0.04 29.70 -8.46
CA ALA A 489 -0.45 29.80 -7.09
C ALA A 489 -1.95 29.52 -6.97
N GLU A 490 -2.71 29.65 -8.05
CA GLU A 490 -4.13 29.32 -8.11
C GLU A 490 -4.40 28.02 -8.89
N GLY A 491 -3.33 27.40 -9.40
CA GLY A 491 -3.36 26.22 -10.25
C GLY A 491 -3.66 24.91 -9.53
N PRO A 492 -3.55 23.78 -10.25
CA PRO A 492 -3.91 22.48 -9.71
C PRO A 492 -2.99 21.97 -8.60
N PHE A 493 -1.75 22.47 -8.55
CA PHE A 493 -0.73 22.07 -7.58
C PHE A 493 -0.61 23.02 -6.37
N GLN A 494 -1.48 24.03 -6.24
CA GLN A 494 -1.35 25.06 -5.19
C GLN A 494 -1.22 24.49 -3.77
N ALA A 495 -1.95 23.42 -3.44
CA ALA A 495 -1.92 22.79 -2.12
C ALA A 495 -0.62 22.02 -1.84
N CYS A 496 0.15 21.73 -2.90
CA CYS A 496 1.43 21.05 -2.83
C CYS A 496 2.61 22.00 -2.59
N HIS A 497 2.53 23.25 -3.03
CA HIS A 497 3.63 24.23 -2.93
C HIS A 497 4.24 24.36 -1.52
N PRO A 498 3.47 24.29 -0.41
CA PRO A 498 4.03 24.33 0.93
C PRO A 498 4.81 23.07 1.34
N ARG A 499 4.61 21.94 0.63
CA ARG A 499 5.21 20.63 0.92
C ARG A 499 6.34 20.27 -0.03
N VAL A 500 6.21 20.65 -1.30
CA VAL A 500 7.21 20.42 -2.36
C VAL A 500 7.40 21.72 -3.14
N SER A 501 8.61 22.27 -3.07
CA SER A 501 8.96 23.49 -3.79
C SER A 501 8.74 23.31 -5.30
N PRO A 502 7.96 24.18 -5.96
CA PRO A 502 7.71 24.07 -7.39
C PRO A 502 8.88 24.55 -8.26
N MET A 503 9.90 25.18 -7.67
CA MET A 503 10.91 25.91 -8.44
C MET A 503 11.83 24.99 -9.24
N GLU A 504 12.37 23.93 -8.62
CA GLU A 504 13.27 23.01 -9.33
C GLU A 504 12.55 22.21 -10.40
N TYR A 505 11.34 21.70 -10.11
CA TYR A 505 10.51 21.01 -11.10
C TYR A 505 10.13 21.92 -12.27
N PHE A 506 9.87 23.20 -12.03
CA PHE A 506 9.65 24.18 -13.10
C PHE A 506 10.90 24.37 -13.97
N ASN A 507 12.07 24.53 -13.34
CA ASN A 507 13.33 24.73 -14.05
C ASN A 507 13.67 23.49 -14.91
N HIS A 508 13.51 22.29 -14.34
CA HIS A 508 13.70 21.02 -15.05
C HIS A 508 12.74 20.91 -16.24
N CYS A 509 11.45 21.20 -16.03
CA CYS A 509 10.46 21.18 -17.11
C CYS A 509 10.84 22.09 -18.29
N VAL A 510 11.28 23.33 -18.02
CA VAL A 510 11.67 24.27 -19.08
C VAL A 510 12.92 23.77 -19.82
N HIS A 511 13.87 23.18 -19.09
CA HIS A 511 15.07 22.60 -19.67
C HIS A 511 14.75 21.38 -20.55
N ASP A 512 13.95 20.43 -20.04
CA ASP A 512 13.50 19.23 -20.77
C ASP A 512 12.79 19.59 -22.07
N LEU A 513 11.84 20.54 -22.01
CA LEU A 513 11.15 21.04 -23.21
C LEU A 513 12.11 21.67 -24.21
N CYS A 514 13.18 22.27 -23.73
CA CYS A 514 14.17 22.85 -24.62
C CYS A 514 15.03 21.80 -25.31
N ALA A 515 15.55 20.85 -24.54
CA ALA A 515 16.31 19.71 -25.06
C ALA A 515 15.48 18.92 -26.09
N ALA A 516 14.19 18.75 -25.81
CA ALA A 516 13.23 18.07 -26.66
C ALA A 516 12.54 18.96 -27.71
N ARG A 517 13.00 20.21 -27.91
CA ARG A 517 12.48 21.16 -28.93
C ARG A 517 10.96 21.35 -28.90
N GLY A 518 10.38 21.48 -27.72
CA GLY A 518 8.96 21.71 -27.51
C GLY A 518 8.11 20.44 -27.52
N ASP A 519 8.72 19.26 -27.43
CA ASP A 519 8.00 17.98 -27.41
C ASP A 519 6.97 17.94 -26.27
N ARG A 520 5.77 17.48 -26.60
CA ARG A 520 4.67 17.41 -25.65
C ARG A 520 4.83 16.25 -24.67
N GLY A 521 5.46 15.15 -25.07
CA GLY A 521 5.75 14.03 -24.18
C GLY A 521 6.67 14.45 -23.03
N ALA A 522 7.74 15.19 -23.35
CA ALA A 522 8.66 15.77 -22.37
C ALA A 522 7.93 16.66 -21.35
N LEU A 523 7.06 17.57 -21.82
CA LEU A 523 6.20 18.38 -20.94
C LEU A 523 5.36 17.50 -20.01
N CYS A 524 4.66 16.50 -20.56
CA CYS A 524 3.75 15.67 -19.77
C CYS A 524 4.50 14.82 -18.73
N HIS A 525 5.68 14.33 -19.06
CA HIS A 525 6.55 13.63 -18.12
C HIS A 525 7.02 14.55 -16.98
N ALA A 526 7.43 15.79 -17.28
CA ALA A 526 7.84 16.75 -16.26
C ALA A 526 6.68 17.14 -15.33
N LEU A 527 5.47 17.34 -15.87
CA LEU A 527 4.27 17.61 -15.07
C LEU A 527 3.87 16.42 -14.20
N GLN A 528 3.94 15.20 -14.75
CA GLN A 528 3.66 13.96 -14.02
C GLN A 528 4.67 13.73 -12.89
N ALA A 529 5.95 14.06 -13.09
CA ALA A 529 6.97 13.99 -12.04
C ALA A 529 6.61 14.89 -10.85
N TYR A 530 6.14 16.13 -11.11
CA TYR A 530 5.70 17.01 -10.03
C TYR A 530 4.40 16.51 -9.36
N ALA A 531 3.45 16.01 -10.14
CA ALA A 531 2.23 15.39 -9.59
C ALA A 531 2.56 14.21 -8.65
N ALA A 532 3.45 13.30 -9.07
CA ALA A 532 3.89 12.17 -8.26
C ALA A 532 4.63 12.61 -6.99
N ALA A 533 5.51 13.62 -7.08
CA ALA A 533 6.19 14.20 -5.92
C ALA A 533 5.20 14.82 -4.92
N CYS A 534 4.17 15.52 -5.41
CA CYS A 534 3.11 16.08 -4.58
C CYS A 534 2.30 15.00 -3.86
N GLN A 535 1.91 13.95 -4.56
CA GLN A 535 1.18 12.81 -3.98
C GLN A 535 2.04 12.06 -2.96
N ALA A 536 3.32 11.84 -3.24
CA ALA A 536 4.28 11.26 -2.30
C ALA A 536 4.49 12.11 -1.04
N ALA A 537 4.27 13.42 -1.11
CA ALA A 537 4.28 14.33 0.03
C ALA A 537 2.91 14.43 0.74
N GLY A 538 1.92 13.64 0.32
CA GLY A 538 0.56 13.64 0.86
C GLY A 538 -0.23 14.92 0.53
N ALA A 539 0.12 15.63 -0.54
CA ALA A 539 -0.64 16.79 -1.00
C ALA A 539 -1.81 16.35 -1.87
N VAL A 540 -2.98 16.94 -1.65
CA VAL A 540 -4.15 16.75 -2.53
C VAL A 540 -4.01 17.69 -3.73
N ILE A 541 -3.84 17.12 -4.92
CA ILE A 541 -3.74 17.86 -6.18
C ILE A 541 -5.09 17.89 -6.90
N LYS A 542 -5.35 18.95 -7.67
CA LYS A 542 -6.56 19.05 -8.52
C LYS A 542 -6.29 18.49 -9.92
N PRO A 543 -7.33 18.14 -10.70
CA PRO A 543 -7.15 17.67 -12.07
C PRO A 543 -6.34 18.66 -12.92
N TRP A 544 -5.29 18.16 -13.57
CA TRP A 544 -4.40 18.96 -14.41
C TRP A 544 -4.33 18.45 -15.86
N ARG A 545 -4.66 17.18 -16.10
CA ARG A 545 -4.80 16.61 -17.44
C ARG A 545 -6.17 16.92 -18.04
N THR A 546 -6.21 17.09 -19.36
CA THR A 546 -7.44 17.18 -20.15
C THR A 546 -7.28 16.37 -21.44
N LYS A 547 -8.34 16.22 -22.23
CA LYS A 547 -8.28 15.53 -23.53
C LYS A 547 -7.28 16.19 -24.48
N GLU A 548 -7.11 17.52 -24.36
CA GLU A 548 -6.22 18.34 -25.19
C GLU A 548 -4.88 18.65 -24.52
N PHE A 549 -4.70 18.35 -23.22
CA PHE A 549 -3.50 18.68 -22.45
C PHE A 549 -3.03 17.46 -21.63
N CYS A 550 -1.94 16.85 -22.10
CA CYS A 550 -1.36 15.65 -21.51
C CYS A 550 -2.36 14.51 -21.25
N PRO A 551 -3.16 14.08 -22.25
CA PRO A 551 -4.06 12.95 -22.06
C PRO A 551 -3.26 11.70 -21.69
N LEU A 552 -3.79 10.91 -20.76
CA LEU A 552 -3.23 9.62 -20.37
C LEU A 552 -4.14 8.52 -20.91
N SER A 553 -3.56 7.62 -21.71
CA SER A 553 -4.26 6.46 -22.25
C SER A 553 -4.09 5.28 -21.32
N CYS A 554 -5.19 4.66 -20.92
CA CYS A 554 -5.17 3.47 -20.09
C CYS A 554 -5.34 2.18 -20.91
N PRO A 555 -4.77 1.05 -20.44
CA PRO A 555 -5.02 -0.26 -21.04
C PRO A 555 -6.52 -0.60 -21.13
N PRO A 556 -6.91 -1.61 -21.94
CA PRO A 556 -8.28 -2.09 -21.96
C PRO A 556 -8.79 -2.44 -20.56
N ASN A 557 -10.08 -2.18 -20.32
CA ASN A 557 -10.74 -2.42 -19.03
C ASN A 557 -10.15 -1.59 -17.87
N SER A 558 -9.68 -0.39 -18.17
CA SER A 558 -9.22 0.57 -17.16
C SER A 558 -9.44 2.01 -17.63
N HIS A 559 -9.54 2.92 -16.66
CA HIS A 559 -9.69 4.35 -16.89
C HIS A 559 -8.69 5.15 -16.08
N TYR A 560 -8.46 6.39 -16.51
CA TYR A 560 -7.58 7.31 -15.81
C TYR A 560 -8.25 7.82 -14.53
N GLU A 561 -7.48 7.80 -13.44
CA GLU A 561 -7.83 8.49 -12.21
C GLU A 561 -6.63 9.29 -11.69
N LEU A 562 -6.91 10.46 -11.13
CA LEU A 562 -5.88 11.31 -10.54
C LEU A 562 -5.31 10.67 -9.25
N CYS A 563 -6.06 9.79 -8.61
CA CYS A 563 -5.78 9.21 -7.30
C CYS A 563 -6.32 7.77 -7.32
N THR A 564 -5.53 6.85 -7.87
CA THR A 564 -5.91 5.43 -7.98
C THR A 564 -5.65 4.69 -6.69
N ARG A 565 -6.36 3.58 -6.52
CA ARG A 565 -6.15 2.56 -5.49
C ARG A 565 -5.86 1.23 -6.17
N THR A 566 -4.91 1.25 -7.12
CA THR A 566 -4.63 0.10 -8.01
C THR A 566 -4.18 -1.14 -7.24
N CYS A 567 -3.56 -0.96 -6.08
CA CYS A 567 -3.12 -2.06 -5.23
C CYS A 567 -4.26 -2.65 -4.37
N ASP A 568 -5.36 -1.91 -4.12
CA ASP A 568 -6.49 -2.39 -3.30
C ASP A 568 -7.25 -3.53 -4.00
N VAL A 569 -7.26 -3.55 -5.35
CA VAL A 569 -8.06 -4.48 -6.17
C VAL A 569 -7.17 -5.20 -7.19
N THR A 570 -6.45 -6.20 -6.70
CA THR A 570 -5.55 -7.06 -7.49
C THR A 570 -6.00 -8.51 -7.43
N CYS A 571 -5.50 -9.38 -8.33
CA CYS A 571 -5.71 -10.82 -8.20
C CYS A 571 -5.20 -11.36 -6.85
N ALA A 572 -4.10 -10.81 -6.34
CA ALA A 572 -3.59 -11.16 -5.01
C ALA A 572 -4.52 -10.68 -3.88
N ALA A 573 -5.17 -9.51 -4.06
CA ALA A 573 -6.09 -8.94 -3.09
C ALA A 573 -7.36 -9.79 -2.85
N LEU A 574 -7.72 -10.66 -3.82
CA LEU A 574 -8.86 -11.58 -3.69
C LEU A 574 -8.63 -12.67 -2.63
N VAL A 575 -7.36 -12.94 -2.28
CA VAL A 575 -6.96 -13.98 -1.33
C VAL A 575 -6.58 -13.40 0.04
N GLY A 576 -6.29 -12.10 0.11
CA GLY A 576 -5.97 -11.39 1.35
C GLY A 576 -5.58 -9.94 1.10
N PRO A 577 -5.48 -9.10 2.14
CA PRO A 577 -5.22 -7.68 1.97
C PRO A 577 -3.89 -7.43 1.26
N ALA A 578 -3.95 -6.72 0.12
CA ALA A 578 -2.75 -6.34 -0.61
C ALA A 578 -1.93 -5.30 0.18
N PRO A 579 -0.59 -5.37 0.10
CA PRO A 579 0.31 -4.46 0.81
C PRO A 579 0.36 -3.09 0.13
N CYS A 580 -0.70 -2.30 0.25
CA CYS A 580 -0.78 -0.93 -0.25
C CYS A 580 -0.11 0.06 0.68
N THR A 581 0.40 1.16 0.12
CA THR A 581 0.56 2.38 0.91
C THR A 581 -0.80 2.99 1.21
N TRP A 582 -0.86 3.79 2.27
CA TRP A 582 -2.05 4.60 2.59
C TRP A 582 -2.29 5.76 1.60
N GLY A 583 -1.36 5.97 0.65
CA GLY A 583 -1.45 7.02 -0.36
C GLY A 583 -2.13 6.53 -1.64
N CYS A 584 -2.53 7.47 -2.48
CA CYS A 584 -2.96 7.20 -3.84
C CYS A 584 -2.04 7.93 -4.82
N PHE A 585 -1.94 7.41 -6.03
CA PHE A 585 -1.12 8.01 -7.08
C PHE A 585 -1.90 8.14 -8.38
N GLU A 586 -1.54 9.11 -9.21
CA GLU A 586 -2.11 9.25 -10.55
C GLU A 586 -1.78 8.01 -11.40
N GLY A 587 -2.79 7.46 -12.09
CA GLY A 587 -2.59 6.36 -13.01
C GLY A 587 -3.87 5.77 -13.58
N CYS A 588 -3.80 4.50 -13.95
CA CYS A 588 -4.95 3.74 -14.44
C CYS A 588 -5.55 2.90 -13.31
N GLN A 589 -6.85 3.06 -13.11
CA GLN A 589 -7.67 2.23 -12.23
C GLN A 589 -8.39 1.19 -13.09
N CYS A 590 -8.38 -0.07 -12.67
CA CYS A 590 -9.19 -1.08 -13.36
C CYS A 590 -10.67 -0.70 -13.31
N ASP A 591 -11.34 -0.86 -14.46
CA ASP A 591 -12.77 -0.68 -14.55
C ASP A 591 -13.47 -1.69 -13.64
N GLU A 592 -14.66 -1.35 -13.21
CA GLU A 592 -15.36 -2.19 -12.25
C GLU A 592 -15.70 -3.58 -12.83
N GLY A 593 -15.49 -4.62 -12.02
CA GLY A 593 -15.55 -6.02 -12.46
C GLY A 593 -14.25 -6.55 -13.09
N PHE A 594 -13.17 -5.76 -13.07
CA PHE A 594 -11.81 -6.17 -13.42
C PHE A 594 -10.86 -5.94 -12.25
N VAL A 595 -9.81 -6.75 -12.18
CA VAL A 595 -8.77 -6.72 -11.15
C VAL A 595 -7.40 -6.68 -11.81
N PHE A 596 -6.42 -6.07 -11.15
CA PHE A 596 -5.07 -5.96 -11.70
C PHE A 596 -4.27 -7.25 -11.43
N ASP A 597 -3.70 -7.86 -12.47
CA ASP A 597 -2.89 -9.10 -12.35
C ASP A 597 -1.38 -8.86 -12.23
N GLY A 598 -0.96 -7.60 -12.17
CA GLY A 598 0.44 -7.19 -12.20
C GLY A 598 0.92 -6.66 -13.56
N ASP A 599 0.08 -6.78 -14.61
CA ASP A 599 0.38 -6.28 -15.96
C ASP A 599 -0.83 -5.57 -16.57
N THR A 600 -2.02 -6.17 -16.51
CA THR A 600 -3.25 -5.66 -17.11
C THR A 600 -4.47 -5.84 -16.21
N CYS A 601 -5.57 -5.16 -16.55
CA CYS A 601 -6.85 -5.35 -15.89
C CYS A 601 -7.60 -6.51 -16.54
N VAL A 602 -7.65 -7.62 -15.81
CA VAL A 602 -8.28 -8.89 -16.22
C VAL A 602 -9.54 -9.12 -15.42
N SER A 603 -10.44 -9.95 -15.92
CA SER A 603 -11.59 -10.36 -15.11
C SER A 603 -11.15 -11.38 -14.05
N PRO A 604 -11.79 -11.42 -12.86
CA PRO A 604 -11.37 -12.29 -11.75
C PRO A 604 -11.18 -13.77 -12.13
N GLU A 605 -11.97 -14.29 -13.07
CA GLU A 605 -11.84 -15.67 -13.56
C GLU A 605 -10.55 -15.97 -14.34
N HIS A 606 -9.80 -14.94 -14.72
CA HIS A 606 -8.50 -15.05 -15.38
C HIS A 606 -7.32 -14.80 -14.43
N CYS A 607 -7.58 -14.61 -13.13
CA CYS A 607 -6.51 -14.55 -12.15
C CYS A 607 -5.71 -15.85 -12.12
N GLY A 608 -4.38 -15.70 -12.10
CA GLY A 608 -3.44 -16.81 -11.88
C GLY A 608 -3.25 -17.13 -10.40
N CYS A 609 -2.35 -18.08 -10.13
CA CYS A 609 -1.86 -18.41 -8.78
C CYS A 609 -0.42 -17.91 -8.62
#